data_AF-A0A534NW16-F1
#
_entry.id   AF-A0A534NW16-F1
#
_cell.length_a   1.000
_cell.length_b   1.000
_cell.length_c   1.000
_cell.angle_alpha   90.00
_cell.angle_beta   90.00
_cell.angle_gamma   90.00
#
_symmetry.space_group_name_H-M   'P 1'
#
loop_
_entity.id
_entity.type
_entity.pdbx_description
1 polymer ?
#
loop_
_entity_poly.entity_id
_entity_poly.type
_entity_poly.pdbx_seq_one_letter_code
_entity_poly.pdbx_strand_id
1 'polypeptide(L)'
;METTCIGPAPDLSFQLAPPLEGASELGGTTTVLAFCAAFSGSVTEELRAELRGLGAKLVAIHPRGGLLIAPDDEPRPLAPAPHLWEAYEVRRPERGGPGITVLLVDPQRRIRFRREGDALLPVEQALLKALRSAVASTRGIGRRELIVNAIALALAAALLEACATEQRKGGDSPAAGGSGLVEVPLIVNGQKRTLRIEPRVTLLDALRENLGLTGTKKGCDMGQCGACTVLVDGKRVDSCLALAVQHEGRSITTIEGLADGDELHPMQQAFLDHDAFQCGYCTPGQILSAIGLLKEGGGRNDDEIREGMSGNICRCGAYPNIVDAVRSAKGRV
;
A
#
# COMPACT_ATOMS: atom_id res chain seq x y z
N MET A 1 -7.21 -12.46 -7.51
CA MET A 1 -8.00 -12.18 -6.30
C MET A 1 -9.00 -11.11 -6.69
N GLU A 2 -10.17 -11.54 -7.14
CA GLU A 2 -11.21 -10.65 -7.66
C GLU A 2 -11.81 -9.82 -6.54
N THR A 3 -11.83 -8.50 -6.73
CA THR A 3 -12.67 -7.59 -5.97
C THR A 3 -13.94 -7.42 -6.77
N THR A 4 -14.98 -8.19 -6.45
CA THR A 4 -16.28 -8.00 -7.09
C THR A 4 -17.06 -6.98 -6.30
N CYS A 5 -17.07 -5.72 -6.78
CA CYS A 5 -18.14 -4.80 -6.44
C CYS A 5 -19.41 -5.33 -7.10
N ILE A 6 -20.15 -6.18 -6.40
CA ILE A 6 -21.51 -6.52 -6.82
C ILE A 6 -22.31 -5.22 -6.66
N GLY A 7 -23.03 -4.82 -7.71
CA GLY A 7 -24.10 -3.82 -7.62
C GLY A 7 -25.18 -4.28 -6.63
N PRO A 8 -26.45 -3.85 -6.72
CA PRO A 8 -27.47 -4.40 -5.84
C PRO A 8 -27.58 -5.91 -6.11
N ALA A 9 -26.94 -6.71 -5.26
CA ALA A 9 -27.05 -8.15 -5.26
C ALA A 9 -28.53 -8.49 -5.01
N PRO A 10 -29.05 -9.57 -5.61
CA PRO A 10 -30.42 -10.03 -5.37
C PRO A 10 -30.65 -10.12 -3.87
N ASP A 11 -31.88 -9.87 -3.44
CA ASP A 11 -32.31 -9.95 -2.04
C ASP A 11 -31.87 -11.28 -1.40
N LEU A 12 -30.64 -11.28 -0.89
CA LEU A 12 -30.05 -12.27 -0.03
C LEU A 12 -30.48 -11.88 1.38
N SER A 13 -31.79 -11.82 1.59
CA SER A 13 -32.40 -11.96 2.89
C SER A 13 -31.87 -13.27 3.44
N PHE A 14 -30.78 -13.13 4.18
CA PHE A 14 -30.27 -14.15 5.07
C PHE A 14 -31.42 -14.39 6.05
N GLN A 15 -32.30 -15.34 5.71
CA GLN A 15 -32.92 -16.13 6.75
C GLN A 15 -31.74 -16.91 7.36
N LEU A 16 -31.02 -16.23 8.25
CA LEU A 16 -30.47 -16.84 9.45
C LEU A 16 -31.67 -17.53 10.11
N ALA A 17 -32.04 -18.72 9.62
CA ALA A 17 -33.02 -19.58 10.25
C ALA A 17 -32.51 -19.82 11.66
N PRO A 18 -33.29 -19.42 12.67
CA PRO A 18 -32.81 -18.74 13.87
C PRO A 18 -31.65 -19.50 14.53
N PRO A 19 -30.40 -18.99 14.46
CA PRO A 19 -29.29 -19.73 15.02
C PRO A 19 -28.34 -18.84 15.84
N LEU A 20 -27.80 -19.42 16.91
CA LEU A 20 -27.15 -18.81 18.07
C LEU A 20 -28.17 -18.54 19.17
N GLU A 21 -28.21 -19.41 20.17
CA GLU A 21 -28.54 -18.96 21.53
C GLU A 21 -27.55 -17.83 21.85
N GLY A 22 -28.04 -16.58 21.82
CA GLY A 22 -27.24 -15.36 21.86
C GLY A 22 -27.39 -14.42 20.65
N ALA A 23 -27.99 -14.82 19.52
CA ALA A 23 -28.25 -13.92 18.38
C ALA A 23 -29.28 -12.82 18.67
N SER A 24 -30.08 -12.98 19.73
CA SER A 24 -30.90 -11.88 20.27
C SER A 24 -30.05 -10.71 20.77
N GLU A 25 -28.80 -10.95 21.20
CA GLU A 25 -27.85 -9.91 21.65
C GLU A 25 -27.08 -9.22 20.50
N LEU A 26 -27.20 -9.74 19.28
CA LEU A 26 -26.65 -9.15 18.05
C LEU A 26 -27.63 -8.15 17.40
N GLY A 27 -28.86 -8.06 17.92
CA GLY A 27 -29.87 -7.13 17.42
C GLY A 27 -29.42 -5.67 17.56
N GLY A 28 -29.51 -4.91 16.47
CA GLY A 28 -29.32 -3.45 16.49
C GLY A 28 -27.89 -2.96 16.31
N THR A 29 -26.90 -3.83 16.13
CA THR A 29 -25.49 -3.44 15.92
C THR A 29 -24.89 -4.12 14.68
N THR A 30 -23.98 -3.42 14.01
CA THR A 30 -23.20 -4.00 12.92
C THR A 30 -22.39 -5.17 13.48
N THR A 31 -22.34 -6.29 12.76
CA THR A 31 -21.65 -7.51 13.20
C THR A 31 -20.64 -7.94 12.15
N VAL A 32 -19.42 -8.22 12.58
CA VAL A 32 -18.38 -8.85 11.78
C VAL A 32 -18.43 -10.34 12.09
N LEU A 33 -18.78 -11.18 11.11
CA LEU A 33 -18.69 -12.64 11.23
C LEU A 33 -17.37 -13.11 10.63
N ALA A 34 -16.53 -13.78 11.42
CA ALA A 34 -15.27 -14.33 10.97
C ALA A 34 -15.28 -15.86 11.10
N PHE A 35 -15.18 -16.58 9.98
CA PHE A 35 -15.04 -18.03 9.95
C PHE A 35 -13.56 -18.39 9.89
N CYS A 36 -13.04 -19.03 10.94
CA CYS A 36 -11.62 -19.32 11.08
C CYS A 36 -11.40 -20.72 11.67
N ALA A 37 -10.42 -21.45 11.13
CA ALA A 37 -10.05 -22.79 11.58
C ALA A 37 -9.17 -22.81 12.84
N ALA A 38 -8.66 -21.66 13.26
CA ALA A 38 -7.95 -21.48 14.53
C ALA A 38 -8.14 -20.04 15.01
N PHE A 39 -8.45 -19.83 16.28
CA PHE A 39 -8.49 -18.50 16.91
C PHE A 39 -8.07 -18.64 18.37
N SER A 40 -7.08 -17.87 18.80
CA SER A 40 -6.46 -17.96 20.13
C SER A 40 -7.30 -17.33 21.24
N GLY A 41 -8.39 -16.64 20.92
CA GLY A 41 -9.19 -15.89 21.89
C GLY A 41 -8.54 -14.59 22.37
N SER A 42 -7.24 -14.40 22.11
CA SER A 42 -6.54 -13.14 22.33
C SER A 42 -7.03 -12.10 21.32
N VAL A 43 -7.48 -10.97 21.83
CA VAL A 43 -7.93 -9.83 21.03
C VAL A 43 -6.99 -8.68 21.33
N THR A 44 -6.22 -8.28 20.33
CA THR A 44 -5.38 -7.07 20.41
C THR A 44 -6.22 -5.81 20.53
N GLU A 45 -5.64 -4.78 21.12
CA GLU A 45 -6.25 -3.45 21.13
C GLU A 45 -6.38 -2.86 19.73
N GLU A 46 -5.52 -3.25 18.77
CA GLU A 46 -5.71 -2.85 17.37
C GLU A 46 -7.03 -3.41 16.81
N LEU A 47 -7.32 -4.69 17.07
CA LEU A 47 -8.55 -5.33 16.60
C LEU A 47 -9.78 -4.68 17.26
N ARG A 48 -9.71 -4.38 18.56
CA ARG A 48 -10.75 -3.62 19.26
C ARG A 48 -10.94 -2.23 18.69
N ALA A 49 -9.87 -1.50 18.38
CA ALA A 49 -9.95 -0.16 17.81
C ALA A 49 -10.66 -0.15 16.44
N GLU A 50 -10.39 -1.13 15.57
CA GLU A 50 -11.09 -1.26 14.28
C GLU A 50 -12.58 -1.59 14.47
N LEU A 51 -12.91 -2.47 15.42
CA LEU A 51 -14.30 -2.78 15.76
C LEU A 51 -15.05 -1.57 16.32
N ARG A 52 -14.40 -0.76 17.18
CA ARG A 52 -14.92 0.55 17.63
C ARG A 52 -15.18 1.48 16.46
N GLY A 53 -14.23 1.60 15.52
CA GLY A 53 -14.35 2.45 14.34
C GLY A 53 -15.52 2.09 13.41
N LEU A 54 -15.85 0.79 13.36
CA LEU A 54 -17.00 0.26 12.63
C LEU A 54 -18.33 0.33 13.41
N GLY A 55 -18.28 0.61 14.72
CA GLY A 55 -19.43 0.43 15.61
C GLY A 55 -19.94 -1.02 15.58
N ALA A 56 -19.02 -1.98 15.47
CA ALA A 56 -19.34 -3.37 15.20
C ALA A 56 -18.83 -4.32 16.30
N LYS A 57 -19.54 -5.43 16.48
CA LYS A 57 -19.05 -6.57 17.28
C LYS A 57 -18.46 -7.62 16.36
N LEU A 58 -17.47 -8.37 16.83
CA LEU A 58 -16.91 -9.51 16.12
C LEU A 58 -17.46 -10.81 16.69
N VAL A 59 -17.89 -11.69 15.81
CA VAL A 59 -18.26 -13.07 16.12
C VAL A 59 -17.31 -13.97 15.35
N ALA A 60 -16.33 -14.53 16.05
CA ALA A 60 -15.43 -15.53 15.51
C ALA A 60 -16.08 -16.91 15.64
N ILE A 61 -16.21 -17.62 14.52
CA ILE A 61 -16.86 -18.93 14.41
C ILE A 61 -15.79 -19.96 14.04
N HIS A 62 -15.70 -20.99 14.88
CA HIS A 62 -14.80 -22.13 14.74
C HIS A 62 -15.61 -23.43 14.85
N PRO A 63 -15.17 -24.55 14.24
CA PRO A 63 -15.93 -25.81 14.26
C PRO A 63 -16.23 -26.35 15.67
N ARG A 64 -15.43 -25.98 16.67
CA ARG A 64 -15.58 -26.40 18.08
C ARG A 64 -16.26 -25.39 18.99
N GLY A 65 -16.65 -24.20 18.51
CA GLY A 65 -17.14 -23.11 19.37
C GLY A 65 -17.11 -21.74 18.71
N GLY A 66 -17.70 -20.73 19.33
CA GLY A 66 -17.60 -19.35 18.89
C GLY A 66 -17.10 -18.41 19.97
N LEU A 67 -16.69 -17.21 19.58
CA LEU A 67 -16.34 -16.12 20.50
C LEU A 67 -17.02 -14.84 20.04
N LEU A 68 -17.78 -14.22 20.94
CA LEU A 68 -18.29 -12.87 20.79
C LEU A 68 -17.29 -11.90 21.39
N ILE A 69 -16.86 -10.94 20.60
CA ILE A 69 -15.91 -9.91 20.97
C ILE A 69 -16.59 -8.58 20.69
N ALA A 70 -17.10 -7.97 21.74
CA ALA A 70 -17.44 -6.56 21.69
C ALA A 70 -16.16 -5.73 21.89
N PRO A 71 -16.07 -4.52 21.33
CA PRO A 71 -14.82 -3.77 21.34
C PRO A 71 -14.30 -3.42 22.74
N ASP A 72 -15.21 -3.26 23.70
CA ASP A 72 -14.90 -2.79 25.06
C ASP A 72 -15.14 -3.85 26.15
N ASP A 73 -15.59 -5.05 25.76
CA ASP A 73 -15.87 -6.14 26.69
C ASP A 73 -14.81 -7.25 26.58
N GLU A 74 -14.74 -8.10 27.61
CA GLU A 74 -13.97 -9.34 27.53
C GLU A 74 -14.59 -10.31 26.51
N PRO A 75 -13.77 -11.07 25.76
CA PRO A 75 -14.27 -12.07 24.83
C PRO A 75 -15.16 -13.10 25.54
N ARG A 76 -16.41 -13.18 25.09
CA ARG A 76 -17.40 -14.09 25.66
C ARG A 76 -17.50 -15.35 24.78
N PRO A 77 -17.31 -16.55 25.34
CA PRO A 77 -17.52 -17.78 24.59
C PRO A 77 -18.98 -17.92 24.19
N LEU A 78 -19.21 -18.40 22.97
CA LEU A 78 -20.51 -18.79 22.45
C LEU A 78 -20.58 -20.31 22.38
N ALA A 79 -21.77 -20.86 22.62
CA ALA A 79 -22.03 -22.28 22.46
C ALA A 79 -21.66 -22.72 21.03
N PRO A 80 -21.16 -23.96 20.84
CA PRO A 80 -20.85 -24.48 19.52
C PRO A 80 -22.04 -24.35 18.57
N ALA A 81 -21.81 -23.76 17.39
CA ALA A 81 -22.81 -23.63 16.34
C ALA A 81 -22.40 -24.46 15.10
N PRO A 82 -22.37 -25.81 15.21
CA PRO A 82 -21.86 -26.69 14.16
C PRO A 82 -22.62 -26.52 12.83
N HIS A 83 -23.93 -26.27 12.89
CA HIS A 83 -24.76 -26.01 11.71
C HIS A 83 -24.34 -24.74 10.92
N LEU A 84 -23.82 -23.69 11.59
CA LEU A 84 -23.30 -22.50 10.90
C LEU A 84 -21.97 -22.77 10.22
N TRP A 85 -21.13 -23.60 10.85
CA TRP A 85 -19.87 -24.02 10.28
C TRP A 85 -20.08 -24.97 9.10
N GLU A 86 -20.97 -25.95 9.23
CA GLU A 86 -21.35 -26.88 8.16
C GLU A 86 -21.98 -26.16 6.97
N ALA A 87 -22.90 -25.20 7.21
CA ALA A 87 -23.47 -24.38 6.14
C ALA A 87 -22.40 -23.55 5.39
N TYR A 88 -21.35 -23.13 6.08
CA TYR A 88 -20.19 -22.47 5.48
C TYR A 88 -19.30 -23.46 4.70
N GLU A 89 -18.97 -24.62 5.27
CA GLU A 89 -18.12 -25.65 4.63
C GLU A 89 -18.75 -26.24 3.37
N VAL A 90 -20.06 -26.54 3.38
CA VAL A 90 -20.79 -27.09 2.23
C VAL A 90 -20.73 -26.19 0.99
N ARG A 91 -20.50 -24.88 1.16
CA ARG A 91 -20.40 -23.91 0.06
C ARG A 91 -18.95 -23.59 -0.34
N ARG A 92 -17.97 -24.34 0.15
CA ARG A 92 -16.55 -24.19 -0.22
C ARG A 92 -16.16 -25.20 -1.30
N PRO A 93 -16.09 -24.83 -2.59
CA PRO A 93 -15.68 -25.75 -3.64
C PRO A 93 -14.18 -26.04 -3.55
N GLU A 94 -13.83 -27.30 -3.24
CA GLU A 94 -12.58 -28.02 -3.54
C GLU A 94 -11.29 -27.19 -3.75
N ARG A 95 -10.82 -26.46 -2.73
CA ARG A 95 -9.41 -26.04 -2.61
C ARG A 95 -8.95 -26.19 -1.17
N GLY A 96 -8.03 -27.12 -0.92
CA GLY A 96 -7.52 -27.47 0.41
C GLY A 96 -6.94 -26.29 1.21
N GLY A 97 -7.22 -26.28 2.52
CA GLY A 97 -6.56 -25.44 3.55
C GLY A 97 -7.25 -24.10 3.86
N PRO A 98 -7.34 -23.62 5.12
CA PRO A 98 -8.35 -22.64 5.55
C PRO A 98 -7.90 -21.18 5.34
N GLY A 99 -8.52 -20.48 4.38
CA GLY A 99 -8.53 -19.02 4.36
C GLY A 99 -9.67 -18.52 5.25
N ILE A 100 -9.43 -17.48 6.04
CA ILE A 100 -10.44 -16.90 6.95
C ILE A 100 -11.50 -16.18 6.12
N THR A 101 -12.79 -16.41 6.36
CA THR A 101 -13.83 -15.61 5.72
C THR A 101 -14.39 -14.58 6.67
N VAL A 102 -14.41 -13.32 6.26
CA VAL A 102 -14.96 -12.21 7.04
C VAL A 102 -16.17 -11.61 6.33
N LEU A 103 -17.30 -11.53 7.03
CA LEU A 103 -18.53 -10.89 6.56
C LEU A 103 -18.84 -9.69 7.45
N LEU A 104 -19.20 -8.56 6.87
CA LEU A 104 -19.81 -7.45 7.59
C LEU A 104 -21.32 -7.52 7.39
N VAL A 105 -22.05 -7.61 8.50
CA VAL A 105 -23.51 -7.73 8.53
C VAL A 105 -24.07 -6.47 9.19
N ASP A 106 -24.99 -5.79 8.52
CA ASP A 106 -25.63 -4.59 9.06
C ASP A 106 -26.67 -4.95 10.15
N PRO A 107 -27.16 -3.95 10.92
CA PRO A 107 -28.19 -4.18 11.93
C PRO A 107 -29.51 -4.79 11.41
N GLN A 108 -29.78 -4.70 10.09
CA GLN A 108 -30.93 -5.33 9.44
C GLN A 108 -30.60 -6.75 8.92
N ARG A 109 -29.48 -7.34 9.35
CA ARG A 109 -29.01 -8.68 9.00
C ARG A 109 -28.64 -8.86 7.52
N ARG A 110 -28.31 -7.77 6.82
CA ARG A 110 -27.84 -7.84 5.43
C ARG A 110 -26.32 -7.86 5.37
N ILE A 111 -25.77 -8.69 4.51
CA ILE A 111 -24.32 -8.69 4.24
C ILE A 111 -23.98 -7.45 3.42
N ARG A 112 -23.09 -6.62 3.95
CA ARG A 112 -22.56 -5.42 3.30
C ARG A 112 -21.18 -5.62 2.70
N PHE A 113 -20.44 -6.58 3.23
CA PHE A 113 -19.09 -6.87 2.78
C PHE A 113 -18.78 -8.34 3.01
N ARG A 114 -18.05 -8.95 2.07
CA ARG A 114 -17.49 -10.29 2.20
C ARG A 114 -16.05 -10.23 1.74
N ARG A 115 -15.15 -10.85 2.50
CA ARG A 115 -13.77 -11.05 2.10
C ARG A 115 -13.25 -12.41 2.54
N GLU A 116 -12.48 -13.01 1.66
CA GLU A 116 -11.69 -14.20 1.95
C GLU A 116 -10.25 -13.77 2.21
N GLY A 117 -9.71 -14.22 3.34
CA GLY A 117 -8.40 -13.92 3.86
C GLY A 117 -7.40 -15.01 3.51
N ASP A 118 -6.12 -14.63 3.55
CA ASP A 118 -5.00 -15.51 3.26
C ASP A 118 -4.80 -16.53 4.38
N ALA A 119 -4.64 -17.80 4.02
CA ALA A 119 -4.35 -18.89 4.96
C ALA A 119 -2.93 -18.80 5.54
N LEU A 120 -2.04 -17.99 4.94
CA LEU A 120 -0.65 -17.82 5.35
C LEU A 120 -0.45 -16.77 6.46
N LEU A 121 -1.45 -15.94 6.74
CA LEU A 121 -1.37 -14.93 7.79
C LEU A 121 -1.91 -15.47 9.11
N PRO A 122 -1.33 -15.08 10.26
CA PRO A 122 -1.97 -15.27 11.56
C PRO A 122 -3.41 -14.73 11.53
N VAL A 123 -4.34 -15.46 12.15
CA VAL A 123 -5.78 -15.21 11.99
C VAL A 123 -6.18 -13.80 12.37
N GLU A 124 -5.56 -13.26 13.41
CA GLU A 124 -5.76 -11.90 13.86
C GLU A 124 -5.29 -10.85 12.83
N GLN A 125 -4.14 -11.07 12.18
CA GLN A 125 -3.63 -10.16 11.15
C GLN A 125 -4.49 -10.21 9.88
N ALA A 126 -4.94 -11.40 9.49
CA ALA A 126 -5.87 -11.56 8.39
C ALA A 126 -7.21 -10.86 8.67
N LEU A 127 -7.69 -10.96 9.91
CA LEU A 127 -8.92 -10.29 10.36
C LEU A 127 -8.77 -8.77 10.38
N LEU A 128 -7.68 -8.24 10.94
CA LEU A 128 -7.36 -6.81 10.92
C LEU A 128 -7.29 -6.26 9.50
N LYS A 129 -6.60 -6.97 8.60
CA LYS A 129 -6.50 -6.59 7.18
C LYS A 129 -7.87 -6.59 6.51
N ALA A 130 -8.71 -7.58 6.80
CA ALA A 130 -10.07 -7.66 6.27
C ALA A 130 -10.95 -6.50 6.79
N LEU A 131 -10.90 -6.22 8.09
CA LEU A 131 -11.66 -5.15 8.74
C LEU A 131 -11.29 -3.77 8.23
N ARG A 132 -9.99 -3.45 8.13
CA ARG A 132 -9.53 -2.17 7.59
C ARG A 132 -10.03 -1.92 6.17
N SER A 133 -10.12 -2.97 5.36
CA SER A 133 -10.68 -2.86 4.02
C SER A 133 -12.20 -2.70 4.01
N ALA A 134 -12.90 -3.31 4.98
CA ALA A 134 -14.32 -3.06 5.20
C ALA A 134 -14.58 -1.61 5.63
N VAL A 135 -13.80 -1.07 6.57
CA VAL A 135 -13.82 0.35 7.00
C VAL A 135 -13.63 1.28 5.81
N ALA A 136 -12.62 1.01 4.98
CA ALA A 136 -12.34 1.81 3.78
C ALA A 136 -13.48 1.73 2.75
N SER A 137 -14.16 0.58 2.65
CA SER A 137 -15.28 0.38 1.72
C SER A 137 -16.61 0.99 2.19
N THR A 138 -16.74 1.33 3.47
CA THR A 138 -18.02 1.71 4.10
C THR A 138 -18.18 3.20 4.39
N ARG A 139 -17.21 4.07 4.04
CA ARG A 139 -17.39 5.53 4.19
C ARG A 139 -17.08 6.31 2.92
N GLY A 140 -18.12 6.91 2.34
CA GLY A 140 -18.02 8.30 1.90
C GLY A 140 -18.34 9.22 3.08
N ILE A 141 -17.39 10.03 3.54
CA ILE A 141 -17.57 11.19 4.45
C ILE A 141 -16.32 12.10 4.32
N GLY A 142 -16.50 13.41 4.55
CA GLY A 142 -15.66 14.50 4.05
C GLY A 142 -14.52 15.08 4.92
N ARG A 143 -14.03 16.24 4.44
CA ARG A 143 -12.72 16.91 4.66
C ARG A 143 -12.14 17.05 6.07
N ARG A 144 -12.89 16.87 7.17
CA ARG A 144 -12.38 17.10 8.54
C ARG A 144 -11.70 15.87 9.17
N GLU A 145 -12.04 14.66 8.72
CA GLU A 145 -11.43 13.39 9.18
C GLU A 145 -10.11 13.03 8.45
N LEU A 146 -9.80 13.70 7.34
CA LEU A 146 -8.55 13.53 6.59
C LEU A 146 -7.32 14.10 7.33
N ILE A 147 -7.53 15.00 8.30
CA ILE A 147 -6.46 15.72 9.00
C ILE A 147 -5.99 14.98 10.26
N VAL A 148 -6.89 14.25 10.94
CA VAL A 148 -6.58 13.57 12.23
C VAL A 148 -5.91 12.20 12.01
N ASN A 149 -6.31 11.45 10.97
CA ASN A 149 -5.71 10.15 10.65
C ASN A 149 -4.26 10.25 10.13
N ALA A 150 -3.83 11.42 9.67
CA ALA A 150 -2.46 11.68 9.22
C ALA A 150 -1.44 11.79 10.37
N ILE A 151 -1.89 12.00 11.62
CA ILE A 151 -1.00 12.17 12.78
C ILE A 151 -0.67 10.82 13.46
N ALA A 152 -1.61 9.87 13.46
CA ALA A 152 -1.43 8.57 14.11
C ALA A 152 -0.51 7.59 13.35
N LEU A 153 -0.44 7.69 12.01
CA LEU A 153 0.43 6.84 11.19
C LEU A 153 1.93 7.17 11.35
N ALA A 154 2.26 8.43 11.68
CA ALA A 154 3.64 8.91 11.79
C ALA A 154 4.35 8.42 13.08
N LEU A 155 3.59 8.11 14.14
CA LEU A 155 4.14 7.57 15.40
C LEU A 155 4.40 6.06 15.34
N ALA A 156 3.63 5.31 14.53
CA ALA A 156 3.82 3.87 14.35
C ALA A 156 5.07 3.53 13.52
N ALA A 157 5.47 4.40 12.59
CA ALA A 157 6.68 4.22 11.79
C ALA A 157 7.98 4.37 12.62
N ALA A 158 8.00 5.28 13.60
CA ALA A 158 9.18 5.54 14.44
C ALA A 158 9.49 4.43 15.47
N LEU A 159 8.49 3.62 15.84
CA LEU A 159 8.67 2.50 16.77
C LEU A 159 9.08 1.18 16.08
N LEU A 160 8.80 1.04 14.77
CA LEU A 160 9.20 -0.13 13.99
C LEU A 160 10.69 -0.11 13.61
N GLU A 161 11.30 1.07 13.49
CA GLU A 161 12.76 1.24 13.31
C GLU A 161 13.57 0.77 14.53
N ALA A 162 12.97 0.71 15.73
CA ALA A 162 13.65 0.23 16.93
C ALA A 162 13.74 -1.31 17.03
N CYS A 163 12.85 -2.05 16.36
CA CYS A 163 12.79 -3.53 16.42
C CYS A 163 13.64 -4.24 15.34
N ALA A 164 14.12 -3.52 14.32
CA ALA A 164 14.98 -4.08 13.27
C ALA A 164 16.40 -4.47 13.78
N THR A 165 16.75 -4.13 15.03
CA THR A 165 18.09 -4.32 15.59
C THR A 165 18.33 -5.68 16.25
N GLU A 166 17.29 -6.50 16.52
CA GLU A 166 17.47 -7.80 17.20
C GLU A 166 17.60 -9.03 16.27
N GLN A 167 17.28 -8.94 14.98
CA GLN A 167 17.47 -10.05 14.03
C GLN A 167 18.92 -10.17 13.53
N ARG A 168 19.86 -10.34 14.47
CA ARG A 168 21.18 -10.92 14.23
C ARG A 168 21.38 -12.08 15.20
N LYS A 169 20.71 -13.23 14.96
CA LYS A 169 21.22 -14.59 15.24
C LYS A 169 20.18 -15.68 14.93
N GLY A 170 20.50 -16.48 13.90
CA GLY A 170 20.29 -17.94 13.87
C GLY A 170 18.91 -18.48 13.47
N GLY A 171 18.85 -19.13 12.30
CA GLY A 171 17.78 -20.08 11.95
C GLY A 171 17.64 -20.30 10.46
N ASP A 172 18.41 -21.24 9.90
CA ASP A 172 18.29 -21.71 8.51
C ASP A 172 16.89 -22.29 8.25
N SER A 173 16.21 -21.75 7.23
CA SER A 173 15.05 -22.35 6.57
C SER A 173 15.22 -22.15 5.07
N PRO A 174 14.86 -23.14 4.22
CA PRO A 174 15.40 -23.23 2.87
C PRO A 174 14.96 -22.05 2.01
N ALA A 175 15.96 -21.32 1.49
CA ALA A 175 15.77 -20.22 0.56
C ALA A 175 14.90 -20.66 -0.63
N ALA A 176 13.72 -20.05 -0.77
CA ALA A 176 13.01 -20.02 -2.03
C ALA A 176 13.86 -19.24 -3.04
N GLY A 177 14.27 -19.91 -4.12
CA GLY A 177 15.41 -19.58 -4.99
C GLY A 177 15.36 -18.24 -5.73
N GLY A 178 16.51 -17.74 -6.24
CA GLY A 178 17.78 -18.43 -6.46
C GLY A 178 19.01 -17.61 -6.06
N SER A 179 20.02 -18.29 -5.53
CA SER A 179 21.36 -17.75 -5.27
C SER A 179 22.17 -17.64 -6.57
N GLY A 180 21.68 -16.84 -7.51
CA GLY A 180 22.44 -16.43 -8.68
C GLY A 180 22.45 -14.92 -8.73
N LEU A 181 23.47 -14.30 -8.14
CA LEU A 181 23.76 -12.91 -8.49
C LEU A 181 24.09 -12.88 -9.98
N VAL A 182 23.46 -11.97 -10.71
CA VAL A 182 23.70 -11.75 -12.14
C VAL A 182 24.54 -10.49 -12.33
N GLU A 183 25.34 -10.47 -13.39
CA GLU A 183 26.03 -9.25 -13.82
C GLU A 183 25.08 -8.41 -14.66
N VAL A 184 24.93 -7.14 -14.29
CA VAL A 184 24.03 -6.19 -14.96
C VAL A 184 24.83 -4.94 -15.34
N PRO A 185 25.26 -4.80 -16.60
CA PRO A 185 25.89 -3.58 -17.07
C PRO A 185 24.85 -2.49 -17.33
N LEU A 186 24.97 -1.37 -16.61
CA LEU A 186 24.13 -0.18 -16.71
C LEU A 186 24.95 1.01 -17.19
N ILE A 187 24.31 1.96 -17.88
CA ILE A 187 24.90 3.26 -18.24
C ILE A 187 24.18 4.32 -17.42
N VAL A 188 24.77 4.75 -16.31
CA VAL A 188 24.14 5.70 -15.38
C VAL A 188 24.90 7.03 -15.42
N ASN A 189 24.19 8.12 -15.73
CA ASN A 189 24.76 9.47 -15.85
C ASN A 189 25.99 9.50 -16.78
N GLY A 190 25.88 8.81 -17.92
CA GLY A 190 26.97 8.66 -18.91
C GLY A 190 28.07 7.67 -18.55
N GLN A 191 28.07 7.10 -17.33
CA GLN A 191 29.10 6.18 -16.86
C GLN A 191 28.65 4.72 -16.95
N LYS A 192 29.48 3.87 -17.54
CA LYS A 192 29.26 2.41 -17.55
C LYS A 192 29.58 1.83 -16.16
N ARG A 193 28.64 1.10 -15.58
CA ARG A 193 28.75 0.45 -14.27
C ARG A 193 28.21 -0.98 -14.38
N THR A 194 28.99 -1.96 -13.95
CA THR A 194 28.52 -3.36 -13.90
C THR A 194 28.23 -3.72 -12.45
N LEU A 195 26.99 -4.12 -12.19
CA LEU A 195 26.52 -4.54 -10.86
C LEU A 195 26.42 -6.06 -10.78
N ARG A 196 26.69 -6.63 -9.61
CA ARG A 196 26.48 -8.05 -9.32
C ARG A 196 25.37 -8.19 -8.29
N ILE A 197 24.13 -8.34 -8.76
CA ILE A 197 22.90 -8.18 -7.96
C ILE A 197 21.92 -9.32 -8.18
N GLU A 198 20.96 -9.48 -7.26
CA GLU A 198 19.87 -10.42 -7.47
C GLU A 198 18.91 -9.93 -8.57
N PRO A 199 18.34 -10.82 -9.40
CA PRO A 199 17.44 -10.42 -10.49
C PRO A 199 16.20 -9.62 -10.05
N ARG A 200 15.79 -9.75 -8.78
CA ARG A 200 14.66 -9.02 -8.19
C ARG A 200 14.97 -7.58 -7.78
N VAL A 201 16.23 -7.15 -7.82
CA VAL A 201 16.62 -5.80 -7.43
C VAL A 201 15.99 -4.79 -8.39
N THR A 202 15.22 -3.87 -7.84
CA THR A 202 14.59 -2.78 -8.59
C THR A 202 15.67 -1.83 -9.13
N LEU A 203 15.38 -1.10 -10.20
CA LEU A 203 16.25 -0.04 -10.69
C LEU A 203 16.48 1.02 -9.60
N LEU A 204 15.45 1.30 -8.79
CA LEU A 204 15.54 2.20 -7.64
C LEU A 204 16.61 1.74 -6.65
N ASP A 205 16.57 0.48 -6.22
CA ASP A 205 17.49 -0.05 -5.23
C ASP A 205 18.90 -0.24 -5.82
N ALA A 206 19.01 -0.59 -7.09
CA ALA A 206 20.30 -0.62 -7.79
C ALA A 206 21.00 0.76 -7.80
N LEU A 207 20.25 1.83 -8.07
CA LEU A 207 20.79 3.19 -8.07
C LEU A 207 21.18 3.64 -6.66
N ARG A 208 20.30 3.45 -5.68
CA ARG A 208 20.50 3.98 -4.33
C ARG A 208 21.47 3.16 -3.51
N GLU A 209 21.21 1.86 -3.40
CA GLU A 209 21.83 0.99 -2.40
C GLU A 209 23.08 0.32 -2.97
N ASN A 210 23.13 0.04 -4.28
CA ASN A 210 24.31 -0.56 -4.92
C ASN A 210 25.28 0.49 -5.51
N LEU A 211 24.77 1.59 -6.09
CA LEU A 211 25.61 2.64 -6.69
C LEU A 211 25.81 3.88 -5.80
N GLY A 212 25.07 4.00 -4.70
CA GLY A 212 25.17 5.16 -3.80
C GLY A 212 24.57 6.46 -4.35
N LEU A 213 23.84 6.40 -5.47
CA LEU A 213 23.14 7.55 -6.07
C LEU A 213 21.79 7.75 -5.37
N THR A 214 21.87 8.38 -4.20
CA THR A 214 20.74 8.52 -3.28
C THR A 214 19.78 9.66 -3.62
N GLY A 215 20.03 10.41 -4.70
CA GLY A 215 19.19 11.48 -5.20
C GLY A 215 17.81 10.97 -5.59
N THR A 216 17.71 9.83 -6.26
CA THR A 216 16.43 9.14 -6.50
C THR A 216 15.83 8.64 -5.18
N LYS A 217 14.54 8.90 -4.92
CA LYS A 217 13.93 8.66 -3.60
C LYS A 217 12.94 7.49 -3.60
N LYS A 218 12.93 6.74 -2.50
CA LYS A 218 11.91 5.72 -2.20
C LYS A 218 10.82 6.34 -1.34
N GLY A 219 9.70 6.74 -1.94
CA GLY A 219 8.58 7.33 -1.21
C GLY A 219 7.48 6.33 -0.84
N CYS A 220 7.12 5.45 -1.78
CA CYS A 220 6.06 4.46 -1.58
C CYS A 220 6.47 3.03 -1.96
N ASP A 221 7.40 2.85 -2.91
CA ASP A 221 7.80 1.55 -3.48
C ASP A 221 6.67 0.80 -4.21
N MET A 222 5.68 1.55 -4.71
CA MET A 222 4.47 1.00 -5.37
C MET A 222 3.99 1.83 -6.58
N GLY A 223 4.82 2.74 -7.11
CA GLY A 223 4.46 3.62 -8.25
C GLY A 223 3.34 4.63 -8.00
N GLN A 224 3.19 5.09 -6.75
CA GLN A 224 2.12 6.03 -6.37
C GLN A 224 2.58 7.47 -6.22
N CYS A 225 3.86 7.71 -5.92
CA CYS A 225 4.34 9.04 -5.54
C CYS A 225 5.23 9.74 -6.57
N GLY A 226 5.81 9.01 -7.54
CA GLY A 226 6.77 9.55 -8.51
C GLY A 226 8.09 10.06 -7.92
N ALA A 227 8.36 9.90 -6.62
CA ALA A 227 9.63 10.37 -6.02
C ALA A 227 10.86 9.60 -6.55
N CYS A 228 10.62 8.41 -7.10
CA CYS A 228 11.61 7.53 -7.71
C CYS A 228 11.77 7.73 -9.22
N THR A 229 11.16 8.76 -9.81
CA THR A 229 11.25 8.95 -11.26
C THR A 229 12.71 9.16 -11.69
N VAL A 230 13.12 8.42 -12.71
CA VAL A 230 14.39 8.60 -13.45
C VAL A 230 14.09 8.69 -14.94
N LEU A 231 15.07 9.12 -15.75
CA LEU A 231 14.95 9.04 -17.21
C LEU A 231 15.70 7.82 -17.73
N VAL A 232 15.00 6.95 -18.45
CA VAL A 232 15.58 5.82 -19.19
C VAL A 232 15.43 6.11 -20.68
N ASP A 233 16.55 6.27 -21.39
CA ASP A 233 16.60 6.70 -22.79
C ASP A 233 15.75 7.96 -23.04
N GLY A 234 15.81 8.90 -22.10
CA GLY A 234 15.05 10.15 -22.11
C GLY A 234 13.59 10.04 -21.70
N LYS A 235 13.06 8.84 -21.41
CA LYS A 235 11.66 8.63 -20.97
C LYS A 235 11.55 8.46 -19.47
N ARG A 236 10.49 9.02 -18.89
CA ARG A 236 10.23 8.96 -17.45
C ARG A 236 9.83 7.55 -17.02
N VAL A 237 10.45 7.04 -15.96
CA VAL A 237 10.18 5.71 -15.40
C VAL A 237 10.16 5.79 -13.89
N ASP A 238 9.12 5.20 -13.28
CA ASP A 238 9.10 4.92 -11.85
C ASP A 238 10.03 3.74 -11.55
N SER A 239 11.25 4.07 -11.11
CA SER A 239 12.31 3.06 -10.94
C SER A 239 12.02 1.99 -9.88
N CYS A 240 11.04 2.19 -8.99
CA CYS A 240 10.60 1.16 -8.04
C CYS A 240 9.79 0.03 -8.70
N LEU A 241 9.18 0.28 -9.87
CA LEU A 241 8.39 -0.71 -10.62
C LEU A 241 9.18 -1.35 -11.77
N ALA A 242 10.46 -1.02 -11.90
CA ALA A 242 11.35 -1.54 -12.94
C ALA A 242 12.45 -2.40 -12.30
N LEU A 243 12.80 -3.54 -12.89
CA LEU A 243 13.92 -4.36 -12.43
C LEU A 243 15.22 -3.90 -13.10
N ALA A 244 16.32 -3.82 -12.35
CA ALA A 244 17.61 -3.37 -12.89
C ALA A 244 18.06 -4.21 -14.10
N VAL A 245 17.81 -5.53 -14.08
CA VAL A 245 18.11 -6.46 -15.18
C VAL A 245 17.38 -6.12 -16.49
N GLN A 246 16.24 -5.44 -16.45
CA GLN A 246 15.49 -5.04 -17.66
C GLN A 246 16.10 -3.80 -18.36
N HIS A 247 17.07 -3.16 -17.72
CA HIS A 247 17.68 -1.91 -18.18
C HIS A 247 19.15 -2.07 -18.58
N GLU A 248 19.58 -3.30 -18.81
CA GLU A 248 20.91 -3.58 -19.34
C GLU A 248 21.19 -2.78 -20.62
N GLY A 249 22.34 -2.09 -20.65
CA GLY A 249 22.79 -1.30 -21.79
C GLY A 249 21.98 -0.03 -22.09
N ARG A 250 20.94 0.29 -21.31
CA ARG A 250 20.12 1.49 -21.48
C ARG A 250 20.73 2.70 -20.77
N SER A 251 20.48 3.90 -21.30
CA SER A 251 20.97 5.14 -20.69
C SER A 251 20.02 5.58 -19.58
N ILE A 252 20.52 5.67 -18.35
CA ILE A 252 19.78 6.09 -17.17
C ILE A 252 20.33 7.44 -16.71
N THR A 253 19.46 8.43 -16.57
CA THR A 253 19.78 9.74 -15.98
C THR A 253 19.04 9.89 -14.66
N THR A 254 19.80 10.16 -13.60
CA THR A 254 19.29 10.51 -12.26
C THR A 254 19.47 12.01 -12.01
N ILE A 255 19.01 12.50 -10.85
CA ILE A 255 19.10 13.93 -10.51
C ILE A 255 20.56 14.40 -10.40
N GLU A 256 21.46 13.53 -9.96
CA GLU A 256 22.90 13.78 -9.88
C GLU A 256 23.56 13.96 -11.25
N GLY A 257 22.94 13.43 -12.31
CA GLY A 257 23.46 13.53 -13.67
C GLY A 257 23.04 14.78 -14.42
N LEU A 258 22.30 15.70 -13.79
CA LEU A 258 21.79 16.90 -14.46
C LEU A 258 22.75 18.11 -14.41
N ALA A 259 23.42 18.31 -13.28
CA ALA A 259 24.32 19.44 -13.10
C ALA A 259 25.67 19.15 -13.79
N ASP A 260 26.32 20.21 -14.29
CA ASP A 260 27.69 20.15 -14.80
C ASP A 260 28.62 20.85 -13.80
N GLY A 261 29.22 20.06 -12.90
CA GLY A 261 29.98 20.60 -11.76
C GLY A 261 29.08 21.44 -10.84
N ASP A 262 29.40 22.72 -10.72
CA ASP A 262 28.64 23.68 -9.91
C ASP A 262 27.51 24.37 -10.70
N GLU A 263 27.42 24.14 -12.02
CA GLU A 263 26.38 24.71 -12.85
C GLU A 263 25.09 23.87 -12.80
N LEU A 264 24.04 24.47 -12.25
CA LEU A 264 22.72 23.85 -12.20
C LEU A 264 22.11 23.72 -13.58
N HIS A 265 21.46 22.59 -13.83
CA HIS A 265 20.60 22.42 -14.98
C HIS A 265 19.49 23.49 -15.00
N PRO A 266 19.06 24.02 -16.15
CA PRO A 266 18.06 25.09 -16.21
C PRO A 266 16.75 24.79 -15.46
N MET A 267 16.33 23.53 -15.41
CA MET A 267 15.20 23.09 -14.59
C MET A 267 15.50 23.13 -13.08
N GLN A 268 16.72 22.76 -12.65
CA GLN A 268 17.12 22.89 -11.24
C GLN A 268 17.16 24.36 -10.82
N GLN A 269 17.71 25.23 -11.66
CA GLN A 269 17.73 26.68 -11.42
C GLN A 269 16.30 27.24 -11.34
N ALA A 270 15.41 26.86 -12.26
CA ALA A 270 14.01 27.29 -12.21
C ALA A 270 13.31 26.84 -10.91
N PHE A 271 13.60 25.63 -10.42
CA PHE A 271 13.04 25.17 -9.15
C PHE A 271 13.54 26.00 -7.96
N LEU A 272 14.79 26.47 -8.00
CA LEU A 272 15.36 27.37 -7.00
C LEU A 272 14.73 28.77 -7.07
N ASP A 273 14.67 29.36 -8.27
CA ASP A 273 14.17 30.73 -8.49
C ASP A 273 12.70 30.89 -8.08
N HIS A 274 11.91 29.84 -8.26
CA HIS A 274 10.47 29.85 -7.99
C HIS A 274 10.09 29.23 -6.64
N ASP A 275 11.05 28.85 -5.79
CA ASP A 275 10.78 28.16 -4.53
C ASP A 275 9.88 26.93 -4.74
N ALA A 276 10.18 26.13 -5.77
CA ALA A 276 9.38 25.01 -6.23
C ALA A 276 9.62 23.72 -5.43
N PHE A 277 10.03 23.86 -4.18
CA PHE A 277 10.23 22.77 -3.23
C PHE A 277 10.16 23.30 -1.80
N GLN A 278 10.06 22.39 -0.83
CA GLN A 278 10.23 22.73 0.58
C GLN A 278 11.13 21.69 1.24
N CYS A 279 10.59 20.53 1.64
CA CYS A 279 11.39 19.46 2.24
C CYS A 279 12.41 18.82 1.28
N GLY A 280 12.33 19.12 -0.01
CA GLY A 280 13.24 18.59 -1.03
C GLY A 280 12.99 17.14 -1.45
N TYR A 281 12.15 16.39 -0.74
CA TYR A 281 12.05 14.93 -0.94
C TYR A 281 11.49 14.53 -2.32
N CYS A 282 10.43 15.20 -2.78
CA CYS A 282 9.87 14.92 -4.10
C CYS A 282 10.66 15.60 -5.23
N THR A 283 11.53 16.56 -4.91
CA THR A 283 12.18 17.45 -5.89
C THR A 283 12.96 16.72 -6.98
N PRO A 284 13.74 15.66 -6.69
CA PRO A 284 14.41 14.87 -7.73
C PRO A 284 13.45 14.31 -8.79
N GLY A 285 12.37 13.67 -8.33
CA GLY A 285 11.33 13.12 -9.21
C GLY A 285 10.58 14.21 -9.98
N GLN A 286 10.26 15.33 -9.31
CA GLN A 286 9.61 16.48 -9.96
C GLN A 286 10.47 17.07 -11.08
N ILE A 287 11.77 17.26 -10.85
CA ILE A 287 12.68 17.83 -11.86
C ILE A 287 12.82 16.90 -13.06
N LEU A 288 13.07 15.60 -12.84
CA LEU A 288 13.19 14.65 -13.94
C LEU A 288 11.86 14.45 -14.68
N SER A 289 10.73 14.47 -13.96
CA SER A 289 9.42 14.43 -14.60
C SER A 289 9.12 15.66 -15.45
N ALA A 290 9.53 16.85 -15.00
CA ALA A 290 9.36 18.07 -15.77
C ALA A 290 10.20 18.05 -17.05
N ILE A 291 11.46 17.61 -16.96
CA ILE A 291 12.34 17.46 -18.12
C ILE A 291 11.74 16.46 -19.13
N GLY A 292 11.30 15.29 -18.65
CA GLY A 292 10.69 14.28 -19.50
C GLY A 292 9.40 14.77 -20.15
N LEU A 293 8.52 15.44 -19.41
CA LEU A 293 7.28 16.04 -19.93
C LEU A 293 7.56 17.00 -21.09
N LEU A 294 8.54 17.88 -20.94
CA LEU A 294 8.89 18.87 -21.97
C LEU A 294 9.49 18.20 -23.22
N LYS A 295 10.36 17.19 -23.03
CA LYS A 295 10.93 16.40 -24.13
C LYS A 295 9.91 15.56 -24.89
N GLU A 296 8.84 15.15 -24.20
CA GLU A 296 7.68 14.47 -24.80
C GLU A 296 6.77 15.44 -25.61
N GLY A 297 7.07 16.74 -25.63
CA GLY A 297 6.29 17.77 -26.32
C GLY A 297 5.11 18.32 -25.51
N GLY A 298 5.03 17.99 -24.22
CA GLY A 298 4.00 18.47 -23.31
C GLY A 298 4.25 19.86 -22.74
N GLY A 299 3.39 20.28 -21.80
CA GLY A 299 3.52 21.54 -21.09
C GLY A 299 3.25 22.78 -21.96
N ARG A 300 2.28 22.72 -22.88
CA ARG A 300 1.89 23.86 -23.74
C ARG A 300 1.27 25.00 -22.95
N ASN A 301 0.57 24.66 -21.88
CA ASN A 301 -0.09 25.56 -20.94
C ASN A 301 -0.04 24.94 -19.54
N ASP A 302 -0.50 25.68 -18.55
CA ASP A 302 -0.48 25.24 -17.15
C ASP A 302 -1.28 23.96 -16.90
N ASP A 303 -2.41 23.77 -17.58
CA ASP A 303 -3.24 22.57 -17.38
C ASP A 303 -2.53 21.32 -17.88
N GLU A 304 -1.80 21.40 -18.99
CA GLU A 304 -0.92 20.33 -19.44
C GLU A 304 0.26 20.09 -18.52
N ILE A 305 0.81 21.14 -17.91
CA ILE A 305 1.87 20.96 -16.90
C ILE A 305 1.28 20.22 -15.68
N ARG A 306 0.12 20.65 -15.17
CA ARG A 306 -0.54 20.00 -14.03
C ARG A 306 -0.86 18.54 -14.31
N GLU A 307 -1.45 18.26 -15.46
CA GLU A 307 -1.80 16.89 -15.86
C GLU A 307 -0.53 16.04 -16.08
N GLY A 308 0.43 16.55 -16.84
CA GLY A 308 1.67 15.85 -17.16
C GLY A 308 2.59 15.60 -15.97
N MET A 309 2.43 16.37 -14.88
CA MET A 309 3.15 16.24 -13.62
C MET A 309 2.34 15.54 -12.52
N SER A 310 1.09 15.15 -12.79
CA SER A 310 0.18 14.59 -11.79
C SER A 310 0.67 13.29 -11.13
N GLY A 311 1.58 12.57 -11.78
CA GLY A 311 2.25 11.38 -11.25
C GLY A 311 3.28 11.64 -10.14
N ASN A 312 3.65 12.90 -9.87
CA ASN A 312 4.62 13.27 -8.85
C ASN A 312 3.96 14.00 -7.69
N ILE A 313 3.82 13.30 -6.56
CA ILE A 313 3.14 13.83 -5.37
C ILE A 313 4.09 14.69 -4.53
N CYS A 314 3.65 15.90 -4.20
CA CYS A 314 4.27 16.82 -3.26
C CYS A 314 3.35 17.04 -2.04
N ARG A 315 3.72 16.49 -0.87
CA ARG A 315 2.94 16.66 0.36
C ARG A 315 3.04 18.07 0.96
N CYS A 316 4.16 18.75 0.73
CA CYS A 316 4.35 20.16 1.10
C CYS A 316 3.43 21.12 0.33
N GLY A 317 2.87 20.67 -0.80
CA GLY A 317 1.93 21.47 -1.58
C GLY A 317 2.59 22.54 -2.46
N ALA A 318 3.86 22.36 -2.86
CA ALA A 318 4.59 23.32 -3.70
C ALA A 318 4.12 23.34 -5.18
N TYR A 319 2.99 22.72 -5.52
CA TYR A 319 2.54 22.55 -6.90
C TYR A 319 2.41 23.85 -7.72
N PRO A 320 1.85 24.96 -7.18
CA PRO A 320 1.79 26.21 -7.95
C PRO A 320 3.18 26.68 -8.40
N ASN A 321 4.15 26.66 -7.47
CA ASN A 321 5.54 27.04 -7.72
C ASN A 321 6.25 26.07 -8.68
N ILE A 322 5.94 24.77 -8.59
CA ILE A 322 6.42 23.76 -9.55
C ILE A 322 5.91 24.08 -10.95
N VAL A 323 4.62 24.41 -11.12
CA VAL A 323 4.08 24.79 -12.43
C VAL A 323 4.79 26.03 -12.97
N ASP A 324 5.02 27.04 -12.14
CA ASP A 324 5.74 28.26 -12.52
C ASP A 324 7.20 27.97 -12.94
N ALA A 325 7.91 27.11 -12.19
CA ALA A 325 9.26 26.67 -12.52
C ALA A 325 9.30 25.96 -13.88
N VAL A 326 8.42 24.98 -14.11
CA VAL A 326 8.37 24.24 -15.39
C VAL A 326 8.06 25.19 -16.56
N ARG A 327 7.12 26.13 -16.37
CA ARG A 327 6.78 27.13 -17.39
C ARG A 327 7.99 28.00 -17.73
N SER A 328 8.75 28.45 -16.74
CA SER A 328 9.93 29.30 -16.92
C SER A 328 11.10 28.59 -17.61
N ALA A 329 11.18 27.26 -17.50
CA ALA A 329 12.29 26.46 -18.01
C ALA A 329 12.07 25.93 -19.43
N LYS A 330 10.85 25.98 -19.96
CA LYS A 330 10.44 25.34 -21.23
C LYS A 330 11.32 25.64 -22.45
N GLY A 331 11.91 26.83 -22.55
CA GLY A 331 12.78 27.21 -23.67
C GLY A 331 14.27 26.88 -23.47
N ARG A 332 14.63 26.20 -22.38
CA ARG A 332 16.02 26.01 -21.91
C ARG A 332 16.36 24.55 -21.60
N VAL A 333 15.47 23.58 -21.86
CA VAL A 333 15.55 22.17 -21.42
C VAL A 333 15.39 21.21 -22.60
#